data_AF-A0AAC9X4M8-F1
#
_entry.id   AF-A0AAC9X4M8-F1
#
_cell.length_a   1.000
_cell.length_b   1.000
_cell.length_c   1.000
_cell.angle_alpha   90.00
_cell.angle_beta   90.00
_cell.angle_gamma   90.00
#
_symmetry.space_group_name_H-M   'P 1'
#
loop_
_entity.id
_entity.type
_entity.pdbx_description
1 polymer ?
#
loop_
_entity_poly.entity_id
_entity_poly.type
_entity_poly.pdbx_seq_one_letter_code
_entity_poly.pdbx_strand_id
1 'polypeptide(L)'
;MPETVSPLGLLLDVDGPIASPDTRTIATPSIITDLITLAGANVPIGFITGRSAQFISEQVVAPLVAAGLPREMRMYGVCEKGAVWFPITQTGMGEVVVDASVALPDPVVSRIRELVATDYADTMFFDETKLAMVSVEQRTDVDRAAYHADQASFEDAAYTIMIDHGLGVRFGDRVSPDAEGTVPFRIDTTIISTDIESVDLDKDHAAKRALAFFAEGGPLPRVWRSVGDSRSDYLMADHLHAAGYEVAHVDVRPADGILERPYPVIVEGDLIHDEAGAAFLGYWVQKLGLGVAAPA
;
A
#
# COMPACT_ATOMS: atom_id res chain seq x y z
N MET A 1 14.45 -18.32 19.48
CA MET A 1 14.41 -17.16 18.57
C MET A 1 15.83 -16.75 18.30
N PRO A 2 16.24 -16.48 17.05
CA PRO A 2 17.60 -16.05 16.79
C PRO A 2 17.85 -14.74 17.55
N GLU A 3 18.88 -14.72 18.40
CA GLU A 3 19.28 -13.56 19.23
C GLU A 3 19.79 -12.39 18.38
N THR A 4 20.06 -12.63 17.11
CA THR A 4 20.58 -11.64 16.16
C THR A 4 19.42 -10.90 15.49
N VAL A 5 19.29 -9.63 15.85
CA VAL A 5 18.43 -8.67 15.16
C VAL A 5 18.90 -8.57 13.71
N SER A 6 17.99 -8.70 12.74
CA SER A 6 18.30 -8.37 11.35
C SER A 6 18.90 -6.95 11.29
N PRO A 7 19.94 -6.70 10.48
CA PRO A 7 20.48 -5.35 10.34
C PRO A 7 19.55 -4.41 9.54
N LEU A 8 18.51 -4.94 8.89
CA LEU A 8 17.62 -4.23 7.97
C LEU A 8 16.14 -4.52 8.29
N GLY A 9 15.28 -3.53 8.11
CA GLY A 9 13.83 -3.67 7.93
C GLY A 9 13.35 -2.96 6.66
N LEU A 10 12.28 -3.45 6.06
CA LEU A 10 11.73 -3.00 4.78
C LEU A 10 10.24 -2.67 4.90
N LEU A 11 9.84 -1.50 4.40
CA LEU A 11 8.46 -1.13 4.13
C LEU A 11 8.31 -0.89 2.63
N LEU A 12 7.53 -1.71 1.96
CA LEU A 12 7.48 -1.77 0.50
C LEU A 12 6.08 -1.38 0.06
N ASP A 13 5.95 -0.33 -0.75
CA ASP A 13 4.78 -0.26 -1.60
C ASP A 13 4.78 -1.40 -2.61
N VAL A 14 3.59 -1.72 -3.13
CA VAL A 14 3.37 -2.85 -4.00
C VAL A 14 3.33 -2.42 -5.46
N ASP A 15 2.60 -1.36 -5.81
CA ASP A 15 2.47 -0.89 -7.18
C ASP A 15 3.72 -0.08 -7.57
N GLY A 16 4.43 -0.49 -8.61
CA GLY A 16 5.71 0.12 -8.95
C GLY A 16 6.86 -0.74 -8.44
N PRO A 17 7.26 -0.70 -7.15
CA PRO A 17 8.45 -1.39 -6.67
C PRO A 17 8.41 -2.92 -6.76
N ILE A 18 7.24 -3.55 -6.57
CA ILE A 18 7.11 -5.01 -6.44
C ILE A 18 6.30 -5.60 -7.59
N ALA A 19 5.16 -5.00 -7.90
CA ALA A 19 4.30 -5.35 -9.01
C ALA A 19 4.36 -4.24 -10.06
N SER A 20 4.51 -4.62 -11.33
CA SER A 20 4.50 -3.68 -12.44
C SER A 20 3.17 -2.91 -12.48
N PRO A 21 3.18 -1.57 -12.60
CA PRO A 21 1.95 -0.79 -12.77
C PRO A 21 1.15 -1.17 -14.01
N ASP A 22 1.81 -1.71 -15.04
CA ASP A 22 1.19 -2.09 -16.31
C ASP A 22 0.48 -3.45 -16.22
N THR A 23 1.18 -4.48 -15.72
CA THR A 23 0.63 -5.84 -15.66
C THR A 23 -0.08 -6.16 -14.34
N ARG A 24 0.14 -5.33 -13.30
CA ARG A 24 -0.33 -5.54 -11.93
C ARG A 24 0.11 -6.90 -11.33
N THR A 25 1.28 -7.38 -11.77
CA THR A 25 1.89 -8.64 -11.33
C THR A 25 3.39 -8.42 -11.05
N ILE A 26 4.02 -9.34 -10.33
CA ILE A 26 5.48 -9.35 -10.18
C ILE A 26 6.11 -9.80 -11.51
N ALA A 27 6.44 -8.84 -12.37
CA ALA A 27 6.97 -9.11 -13.70
C ALA A 27 8.46 -9.49 -13.67
N THR A 28 9.23 -8.91 -12.74
CA THR A 28 10.66 -9.18 -12.57
C THR A 28 10.91 -10.37 -11.61
N PRO A 29 11.36 -11.55 -12.09
CA PRO A 29 11.40 -12.77 -11.27
C PRO A 29 12.36 -12.69 -10.06
N SER A 30 13.42 -11.88 -10.13
CA SER A 30 14.39 -11.76 -9.04
C SER A 30 13.78 -11.15 -7.78
N ILE A 31 12.71 -10.35 -7.90
CA ILE A 31 11.98 -9.81 -6.75
C ILE A 31 11.50 -10.93 -5.83
N ILE A 32 10.94 -12.00 -6.39
CA ILE A 32 10.46 -13.15 -5.62
C ILE A 32 11.64 -13.82 -4.90
N THR A 33 12.74 -14.09 -5.61
CA THR A 33 13.90 -14.78 -5.03
C THR A 33 14.57 -13.95 -3.94
N ASP A 34 14.67 -12.64 -4.14
CA ASP A 34 15.32 -11.73 -3.19
C ASP A 34 14.45 -11.50 -1.95
N LEU A 35 13.13 -11.34 -2.11
CA LEU A 35 12.20 -11.26 -0.99
C LEU A 35 12.23 -12.53 -0.13
N ILE A 36 12.24 -13.71 -0.75
CA ILE A 36 12.35 -14.99 -0.03
C ILE A 36 13.69 -15.08 0.71
N THR A 37 14.79 -14.68 0.06
CA THR A 37 16.13 -14.69 0.66
C THR A 37 16.21 -13.75 1.87
N LEU A 38 15.68 -12.54 1.76
CA LEU A 38 15.63 -11.57 2.85
C LEU A 38 14.69 -12.03 3.98
N ALA A 39 13.53 -12.60 3.65
CA ALA A 39 12.62 -13.18 4.64
C ALA A 39 13.27 -14.34 5.40
N GLY A 40 14.05 -15.19 4.72
CA GLY A 40 14.80 -16.29 5.32
C GLY A 40 15.93 -15.82 6.25
N ALA A 41 16.46 -14.62 6.03
CA ALA A 41 17.37 -13.92 6.94
C ALA A 41 16.64 -13.17 8.07
N ASN A 42 15.32 -13.37 8.21
CA ASN A 42 14.47 -12.75 9.22
C ASN A 42 14.44 -11.21 9.16
N VAL A 43 14.65 -10.64 7.96
CA VAL A 43 14.39 -9.22 7.68
C VAL A 43 12.89 -8.96 7.85
N PRO A 44 12.47 -7.98 8.68
CA PRO A 44 11.07 -7.55 8.72
C PRO A 44 10.68 -6.91 7.39
N ILE A 45 9.64 -7.43 6.73
CA ILE A 45 9.16 -6.96 5.44
C ILE A 45 7.67 -6.66 5.55
N GLY A 46 7.31 -5.38 5.52
CA GLY A 46 5.93 -4.92 5.45
C GLY A 46 5.56 -4.54 4.02
N PHE A 47 4.48 -5.08 3.47
CA PHE A 47 3.85 -4.56 2.25
C PHE A 47 2.80 -3.53 2.65
N ILE A 48 3.03 -2.26 2.29
CA ILE A 48 2.25 -1.10 2.72
C ILE A 48 1.58 -0.50 1.48
N THR A 49 0.29 -0.72 1.29
CA THR A 49 -0.37 -0.43 0.02
C THR A 49 -1.78 0.16 0.20
N GLY A 50 -2.25 0.86 -0.84
CA GLY A 50 -3.66 1.19 -1.00
C GLY A 50 -4.51 0.04 -1.55
N ARG A 51 -3.89 -1.02 -2.08
CA ARG A 51 -4.58 -2.20 -2.63
C ARG A 51 -5.34 -2.98 -1.56
N SER A 52 -6.29 -3.81 -2.02
CA SER A 52 -7.07 -4.70 -1.17
C SER A 52 -6.26 -5.92 -0.70
N ALA A 53 -6.72 -6.55 0.38
CA ALA A 53 -6.14 -7.81 0.86
C ALA A 53 -6.24 -8.93 -0.19
N GLN A 54 -7.30 -8.94 -1.00
CA GLN A 54 -7.46 -9.91 -2.08
C GLN A 54 -6.36 -9.75 -3.13
N PHE A 55 -6.09 -8.51 -3.57
CA PHE A 55 -5.01 -8.25 -4.53
C PHE A 55 -3.67 -8.75 -4.00
N ILE A 56 -3.34 -8.46 -2.73
CA ILE A 56 -2.08 -8.91 -2.13
C ILE A 56 -2.02 -10.42 -1.98
N SER A 57 -3.13 -11.06 -1.61
CA SER A 57 -3.21 -12.52 -1.56
C SER A 57 -2.88 -13.16 -2.90
N GLU A 58 -3.47 -12.66 -3.99
CA GLU A 58 -3.35 -13.24 -5.33
C GLU A 58 -2.05 -12.88 -6.04
N GLN A 59 -1.66 -11.60 -6.02
CA GLN A 59 -0.59 -11.08 -6.87
C GLN A 59 0.78 -11.05 -6.18
N VAL A 60 0.82 -11.14 -4.85
CA VAL A 60 2.08 -11.07 -4.09
C VAL A 60 2.30 -12.34 -3.27
N VAL A 61 1.34 -12.68 -2.40
CA VAL A 61 1.52 -13.79 -1.45
C VAL A 61 1.50 -15.14 -2.17
N ALA A 62 0.56 -15.39 -3.08
CA ALA A 62 0.49 -16.68 -3.78
C ALA A 62 1.77 -16.97 -4.62
N PRO A 63 2.35 -16.04 -5.39
CA PRO A 63 3.65 -16.24 -6.05
C PRO A 63 4.79 -16.55 -5.07
N LEU A 64 4.86 -15.84 -3.94
CA LEU A 64 5.89 -16.09 -2.92
C LEU A 64 5.73 -17.48 -2.29
N VAL A 65 4.51 -17.90 -1.96
CA VAL A 65 4.22 -19.25 -1.45
C VAL A 65 4.63 -20.32 -2.47
N ALA A 66 4.26 -20.12 -3.74
CA ALA A 66 4.61 -21.04 -4.82
C ALA A 66 6.12 -21.19 -5.01
N ALA A 67 6.89 -20.12 -4.76
CA ALA A 67 8.34 -20.12 -4.81
C ALA A 67 9.02 -20.61 -3.51
N GLY A 68 8.25 -20.85 -2.44
CA GLY A 68 8.73 -21.46 -1.20
C GLY A 68 9.12 -20.46 -0.12
N LEU A 69 8.12 -19.82 0.50
CA LEU A 69 8.33 -18.97 1.67
C LEU A 69 8.95 -19.78 2.84
N PRO A 70 9.91 -19.20 3.58
CA PRO A 70 10.52 -19.84 4.74
C PRO A 70 9.53 -20.03 5.89
N ARG A 71 9.78 -21.03 6.73
CA ARG A 71 8.92 -21.38 7.88
C ARG A 71 8.90 -20.30 8.97
N GLU A 72 10.06 -19.71 9.23
CA GLU A 72 10.25 -18.67 10.23
C GLU A 72 10.65 -17.38 9.49
N MET A 73 9.78 -16.38 9.54
CA MET A 73 9.99 -15.07 8.90
C MET A 73 9.08 -14.02 9.52
N ARG A 74 9.32 -12.76 9.16
CA ARG A 74 8.57 -11.59 9.63
C ARG A 74 8.05 -10.82 8.42
N MET A 75 6.96 -11.31 7.84
CA MET A 75 6.28 -10.67 6.71
C MET A 75 4.86 -10.25 7.10
N TYR A 76 4.44 -9.05 6.69
CA TYR A 76 3.18 -8.46 7.10
C TYR A 76 2.55 -7.67 5.96
N GLY A 77 1.27 -7.88 5.72
CA GLY A 77 0.50 -7.08 4.77
C GLY A 77 -0.29 -6.00 5.50
N VAL A 78 -0.19 -4.76 5.01
CA VAL A 78 -1.00 -3.62 5.45
C VAL A 78 -1.60 -2.97 4.22
N CYS A 79 -2.88 -3.24 4.03
CA CYS A 79 -3.70 -2.88 2.88
C CYS A 79 -4.58 -1.65 3.20
N GLU A 80 -5.17 -1.07 2.17
CA GLU A 80 -6.13 0.04 2.30
C GLU A 80 -5.58 1.16 3.20
N LYS A 81 -4.31 1.56 2.95
CA LYS A 81 -3.60 2.63 3.66
C LYS A 81 -3.62 2.47 5.18
N GLY A 82 -3.64 1.22 5.66
CA GLY A 82 -3.63 0.92 7.09
C GLY A 82 -4.99 0.62 7.68
N ALA A 83 -6.03 0.35 6.89
CA ALA A 83 -7.31 -0.10 7.41
C ALA A 83 -7.42 -1.63 7.54
N VAL A 84 -6.64 -2.38 6.74
CA VAL A 84 -6.72 -3.85 6.67
C VAL A 84 -5.33 -4.45 6.80
N TRP A 85 -5.16 -5.52 7.59
CA TRP A 85 -3.84 -6.11 7.80
C TRP A 85 -3.88 -7.59 8.14
N PHE A 86 -2.75 -8.26 7.92
CA PHE A 86 -2.60 -9.69 8.16
C PHE A 86 -1.12 -10.09 8.25
N PRO A 87 -0.76 -11.10 9.06
CA PRO A 87 0.54 -11.75 8.96
C PRO A 87 0.62 -12.58 7.67
N ILE A 88 1.83 -12.68 7.10
CA ILE A 88 2.13 -13.59 6.01
C ILE A 88 2.96 -14.75 6.57
N THR A 89 2.58 -15.97 6.23
CA THR A 89 3.16 -17.22 6.74
C THR A 89 3.63 -18.10 5.59
N GLN A 90 4.34 -19.20 5.90
CA GLN A 90 4.78 -20.16 4.87
C GLN A 90 3.62 -20.77 4.06
N THR A 91 2.39 -20.76 4.61
CA THR A 91 1.18 -21.27 3.95
C THR A 91 0.35 -20.16 3.29
N GLY A 92 0.86 -18.92 3.29
CA GLY A 92 0.20 -17.76 2.71
C GLY A 92 -0.35 -16.79 3.76
N MET A 93 -1.42 -16.08 3.38
CA MET A 93 -2.05 -15.05 4.18
C MET A 93 -2.69 -15.62 5.45
N GLY A 94 -2.39 -15.02 6.60
CA GLY A 94 -3.04 -15.34 7.87
C GLY A 94 -4.40 -14.67 8.02
N GLU A 95 -4.87 -14.57 9.26
CA GLU A 95 -6.15 -13.90 9.57
C GLU A 95 -6.11 -12.42 9.18
N VAL A 96 -7.12 -12.00 8.40
CA VAL A 96 -7.31 -10.62 8.00
C VAL A 96 -8.08 -9.89 9.08
N VAL A 97 -7.51 -8.78 9.54
CA VAL A 97 -8.14 -7.86 10.48
C VAL A 97 -8.50 -6.57 9.76
N VAL A 98 -9.72 -6.08 10.00
CA VAL A 98 -10.25 -4.82 9.46
C VAL A 98 -10.48 -3.85 10.62
N ASP A 99 -10.02 -2.62 10.46
CA ASP A 99 -10.19 -1.56 11.45
C ASP A 99 -11.57 -0.92 11.26
N ALA A 100 -12.54 -1.42 12.00
CA ALA A 100 -13.91 -0.90 11.94
C ALA A 100 -14.02 0.57 12.37
N SER A 101 -13.02 1.14 13.05
CA SER A 101 -13.07 2.54 13.50
C SER A 101 -12.86 3.55 12.37
N VAL A 102 -12.29 3.11 11.25
CA VAL A 102 -12.02 3.93 10.05
C VAL A 102 -12.85 3.52 8.85
N ALA A 103 -13.72 2.51 9.02
CA ALA A 103 -14.56 1.99 7.95
C ALA A 103 -15.78 2.89 7.69
N LEU A 104 -16.22 2.96 6.43
CA LEU A 104 -17.49 3.61 6.12
C LEU A 104 -18.68 2.78 6.62
N PRO A 105 -19.76 3.41 7.10
CA PRO A 105 -20.99 2.69 7.46
C PRO A 105 -21.62 1.96 6.26
N ASP A 106 -22.07 0.72 6.48
CA ASP A 106 -22.69 -0.12 5.43
C ASP A 106 -23.80 0.55 4.62
N PRO A 107 -24.71 1.38 5.20
CA PRO A 107 -25.75 2.06 4.41
C PRO A 107 -25.17 3.01 3.36
N VAL A 108 -24.07 3.69 3.70
CA VAL A 108 -23.40 4.65 2.81
C VAL A 108 -22.68 3.89 1.69
N VAL A 109 -21.92 2.85 2.05
CA VAL A 109 -21.26 1.95 1.09
C VAL A 109 -22.28 1.37 0.10
N SER A 110 -23.41 0.86 0.62
CA SER A 110 -24.48 0.28 -0.21
C SER A 110 -25.10 1.31 -1.14
N ARG A 111 -25.30 2.54 -0.66
CA ARG A 111 -25.88 3.61 -1.48
C ARG A 111 -24.93 4.07 -2.59
N ILE A 112 -23.63 4.15 -2.32
CA ILE A 112 -22.62 4.46 -3.33
C ILE A 112 -22.52 3.33 -4.36
N ARG A 113 -22.51 2.06 -3.93
CA ARG A 113 -22.54 0.91 -4.83
C ARG A 113 -23.75 0.95 -5.77
N GLU A 114 -24.93 1.23 -5.23
CA GLU A 114 -26.15 1.38 -6.02
C GLU A 114 -26.03 2.52 -7.03
N LEU A 115 -25.54 3.70 -6.59
CA LEU A 115 -25.31 4.86 -7.47
C LEU A 115 -24.41 4.49 -8.66
N VAL A 116 -23.30 3.80 -8.41
CA VAL A 116 -22.40 3.34 -9.48
C VAL A 116 -23.15 2.40 -10.43
N ALA A 117 -23.87 1.42 -9.89
CA ALA A 117 -24.56 0.42 -10.69
C ALA A 117 -25.71 1.00 -11.55
N THR A 118 -26.40 2.03 -11.08
CA THR A 118 -27.57 2.60 -11.79
C THR A 118 -27.20 3.71 -12.75
N ASP A 119 -26.27 4.58 -12.35
CA ASP A 119 -26.08 5.88 -13.01
C ASP A 119 -24.73 5.97 -13.72
N TYR A 120 -23.74 5.15 -13.34
CA TYR A 120 -22.36 5.28 -13.81
C TYR A 120 -21.72 3.97 -14.30
N ALA A 121 -22.48 2.88 -14.41
CA ALA A 121 -21.95 1.55 -14.76
C ALA A 121 -21.31 1.48 -16.17
N ASP A 122 -21.63 2.45 -17.03
CA ASP A 122 -21.07 2.57 -18.38
C ASP A 122 -19.61 3.06 -18.37
N THR A 123 -19.16 3.74 -17.32
CA THR A 123 -17.81 4.36 -17.28
C THR A 123 -16.97 3.93 -16.09
N MET A 124 -17.58 3.49 -15.00
CA MET A 124 -16.89 3.07 -13.78
C MET A 124 -17.47 1.79 -13.17
N PHE A 125 -16.73 1.18 -12.25
CA PHE A 125 -17.18 0.03 -11.47
C PHE A 125 -16.81 0.22 -10.00
N PHE A 126 -17.61 -0.36 -9.12
CA PHE A 126 -17.34 -0.41 -7.68
C PHE A 126 -16.36 -1.55 -7.39
N ASP A 127 -15.24 -1.26 -6.73
CA ASP A 127 -14.29 -2.30 -6.31
C ASP A 127 -14.84 -3.04 -5.08
N GLU A 128 -15.39 -4.22 -5.33
CA GLU A 128 -15.96 -5.09 -4.29
C GLU A 128 -14.90 -5.74 -3.37
N THR A 129 -13.61 -5.53 -3.65
CA THR A 129 -12.52 -6.17 -2.88
C THR A 129 -12.05 -5.34 -1.69
N LYS A 130 -12.44 -4.05 -1.61
CA LYS A 130 -12.13 -3.17 -0.47
C LYS A 130 -13.04 -3.46 0.72
N LEU A 131 -12.46 -3.46 1.92
CA LEU A 131 -13.17 -3.85 3.14
C LEU A 131 -13.48 -2.67 4.08
N ALA A 132 -12.71 -1.59 4.03
CA ALA A 132 -12.88 -0.45 4.93
C ALA A 132 -13.14 0.87 4.19
N MET A 133 -12.59 1.01 2.98
CA MET A 133 -12.82 2.18 2.12
C MET A 133 -13.68 1.81 0.90
N VAL A 134 -14.25 2.82 0.26
CA VAL A 134 -14.87 2.68 -1.06
C VAL A 134 -13.85 3.08 -2.11
N SER A 135 -13.69 2.27 -3.15
CA SER A 135 -12.97 2.63 -4.38
C SER A 135 -13.91 2.43 -5.56
N VAL A 136 -14.02 3.45 -6.40
CA VAL A 136 -14.77 3.38 -7.66
C VAL A 136 -13.80 3.67 -8.79
N GLU A 137 -13.56 2.67 -9.64
CA GLU A 137 -12.50 2.69 -10.65
C GLU A 137 -13.04 2.87 -12.07
N GLN A 138 -12.24 3.50 -12.92
CA GLN A 138 -12.46 3.59 -14.36
C GLN A 138 -12.53 2.18 -14.98
N ARG A 139 -13.51 1.96 -15.85
CA ARG A 139 -13.51 0.79 -16.72
C ARG A 139 -12.40 0.84 -17.77
N THR A 140 -11.69 -0.27 -17.96
CA THR A 140 -10.54 -0.36 -18.90
C THR A 140 -10.93 -0.26 -20.37
N ASP A 141 -12.19 -0.51 -20.71
CA ASP A 141 -12.73 -0.47 -22.08
C ASP A 141 -13.33 0.89 -22.47
N VAL A 142 -13.21 1.90 -21.60
CA VAL A 142 -13.83 3.22 -21.75
C VAL A 142 -12.77 4.30 -21.98
N ASP A 143 -13.11 5.26 -22.85
CA ASP A 143 -12.26 6.43 -23.09
C ASP A 143 -12.09 7.29 -21.84
N ARG A 144 -10.85 7.77 -21.61
CA ARG A 144 -10.51 8.52 -20.40
C ARG A 144 -11.26 9.86 -20.28
N ALA A 145 -11.56 10.53 -21.39
CA ALA A 145 -12.31 11.78 -21.32
C ALA A 145 -13.77 11.55 -20.95
N ALA A 146 -14.37 10.45 -21.41
CA ALA A 146 -15.71 10.05 -21.00
C ALA A 146 -15.77 9.70 -19.51
N TYR A 147 -14.79 8.92 -19.02
CA TYR A 147 -14.67 8.62 -17.59
C TYR A 147 -14.56 9.88 -16.74
N HIS A 148 -13.68 10.84 -17.07
CA HIS A 148 -13.49 12.03 -16.24
C HIS A 148 -14.73 12.94 -16.19
N ALA A 149 -15.56 12.96 -17.24
CA ALA A 149 -16.83 13.69 -17.21
C ALA A 149 -17.81 13.09 -16.18
N ASP A 150 -17.89 11.76 -16.15
CA ASP A 150 -18.76 11.02 -15.21
C ASP A 150 -18.18 11.00 -13.80
N GLN A 151 -16.86 10.91 -13.65
CA GLN A 151 -16.16 10.93 -12.37
C GLN A 151 -16.52 12.18 -11.55
N ALA A 152 -16.46 13.37 -12.16
CA ALA A 152 -16.81 14.61 -11.48
C ALA A 152 -18.28 14.62 -11.01
N SER A 153 -19.19 14.09 -11.84
CA SER A 153 -20.61 13.99 -11.49
C SER A 153 -20.86 12.97 -10.37
N PHE A 154 -20.16 11.84 -10.41
CA PHE A 154 -20.18 10.82 -9.37
C PHE A 154 -19.68 11.36 -8.03
N GLU A 155 -18.57 12.09 -8.02
CA GLU A 155 -17.97 12.67 -6.81
C GLU A 155 -18.90 13.67 -6.12
N ASP A 156 -19.58 14.52 -6.90
CA ASP A 156 -20.59 15.44 -6.38
C ASP A 156 -21.78 14.71 -5.75
N ALA A 157 -22.25 13.62 -6.39
CA ALA A 157 -23.32 12.78 -5.88
C ALA A 157 -22.88 12.01 -4.62
N ALA A 158 -21.67 11.45 -4.61
CA ALA A 158 -21.10 10.75 -3.45
C ALA A 158 -20.95 11.69 -2.26
N TYR A 159 -20.46 12.92 -2.47
CA TYR A 159 -20.37 13.95 -1.43
C TYR A 159 -21.74 14.25 -0.82
N THR A 160 -22.78 14.35 -1.66
CA THR A 160 -24.16 14.57 -1.19
C THR A 160 -24.68 13.37 -0.38
N ILE A 161 -24.44 12.14 -0.85
CA ILE A 161 -24.81 10.92 -0.13
C ILE A 161 -24.16 10.88 1.27
N MET A 162 -22.89 11.24 1.38
CA MET A 162 -22.17 11.29 2.66
C MET A 162 -22.86 12.25 3.64
N ILE A 163 -23.21 13.45 3.18
CA ILE A 163 -23.89 14.48 4.00
C ILE A 163 -25.30 14.02 4.40
N ASP A 164 -26.07 13.45 3.46
CA ASP A 164 -27.44 13.00 3.71
C ASP A 164 -27.49 11.88 4.77
N HIS A 165 -26.39 11.14 4.93
CA HIS A 165 -26.22 10.13 5.98
C HIS A 165 -25.59 10.70 7.27
N GLY A 166 -25.40 12.01 7.36
CA GLY A 166 -24.88 12.69 8.53
C GLY A 166 -23.37 12.55 8.72
N LEU A 167 -22.61 12.14 7.69
CA LEU A 167 -21.16 12.00 7.78
C LEU A 167 -20.45 13.31 7.47
N GLY A 168 -19.41 13.59 8.27
CA GLY A 168 -18.48 14.67 7.97
C GLY A 168 -17.53 14.27 6.84
N VAL A 169 -17.47 15.08 5.79
CA VAL A 169 -16.70 14.78 4.58
C VAL A 169 -16.02 16.02 3.99
N ARG A 170 -14.79 15.83 3.51
CA ARG A 170 -14.09 16.80 2.66
C ARG A 170 -13.95 16.32 1.21
N PHE A 171 -14.06 17.23 0.27
CA PHE A 171 -13.81 16.99 -1.15
C PHE A 171 -13.25 18.26 -1.79
N GLY A 172 -11.96 18.24 -2.18
CA GLY A 172 -11.24 19.44 -2.57
C GLY A 172 -11.32 20.51 -1.47
N ASP A 173 -11.80 21.71 -1.83
CA ASP A 173 -12.01 22.82 -0.91
C ASP A 173 -13.37 22.74 -0.15
N ARG A 174 -14.25 21.80 -0.51
CA ARG A 174 -15.56 21.63 0.15
C ARG A 174 -15.39 20.84 1.43
N VAL A 175 -15.99 21.34 2.51
CA VAL A 175 -16.00 20.70 3.82
C VAL A 175 -17.40 20.77 4.38
N SER A 176 -17.94 19.62 4.77
CA SER A 176 -19.18 19.54 5.53
C SER A 176 -18.91 18.71 6.78
N PRO A 177 -18.93 19.32 7.98
CA PRO A 177 -18.80 18.54 9.21
C PRO A 177 -20.07 17.75 9.53
N ASP A 178 -19.95 16.71 10.35
CA ASP A 178 -21.08 16.01 10.97
C ASP A 178 -21.75 16.83 12.10
N ALA A 179 -22.70 16.22 12.81
CA ALA A 179 -23.41 16.84 13.92
C ALA A 179 -22.51 17.25 15.09
N GLU A 180 -21.36 16.57 15.24
CA GLU A 180 -20.34 16.80 16.25
C GLU A 180 -19.27 17.82 15.81
N GLY A 181 -19.33 18.30 14.56
CA GLY A 181 -18.36 19.24 14.01
C GLY A 181 -17.11 18.58 13.41
N THR A 182 -17.10 17.26 13.26
CA THR A 182 -15.94 16.49 12.79
C THR A 182 -16.01 16.19 11.29
N VAL A 183 -14.84 15.93 10.67
CA VAL A 183 -14.71 15.63 9.24
C VAL A 183 -13.87 14.35 9.07
N PRO A 184 -14.42 13.18 9.44
CA PRO A 184 -13.66 11.95 9.52
C PRO A 184 -13.36 11.33 8.14
N PHE A 185 -14.04 11.73 7.07
CA PHE A 185 -13.86 11.16 5.74
C PHE A 185 -13.40 12.17 4.69
N ARG A 186 -12.75 11.67 3.64
CA ARG A 186 -12.41 12.40 2.43
C ARG A 186 -12.84 11.65 1.19
N ILE A 187 -13.16 12.39 0.15
CA ILE A 187 -13.21 11.91 -1.23
C ILE A 187 -11.89 12.32 -1.88
N ASP A 188 -11.16 11.34 -2.39
CA ASP A 188 -9.85 11.50 -3.02
C ASP A 188 -9.93 11.12 -4.50
N THR A 189 -9.74 12.11 -5.36
CA THR A 189 -9.80 11.95 -6.82
C THR A 189 -8.44 11.54 -7.36
N THR A 190 -8.39 10.44 -8.10
CA THR A 190 -7.22 10.01 -8.85
C THR A 190 -7.51 10.01 -10.35
N ILE A 191 -6.48 9.73 -11.16
CA ILE A 191 -6.59 9.68 -12.62
C ILE A 191 -7.53 8.54 -13.08
N ILE A 192 -7.63 7.45 -12.33
CA ILE A 192 -8.36 6.24 -12.74
C ILE A 192 -9.34 5.74 -11.67
N SER A 193 -9.48 6.45 -10.55
CA SER A 193 -10.38 6.07 -9.47
C SER A 193 -10.82 7.27 -8.65
N THR A 194 -11.87 7.06 -7.87
CA THR A 194 -12.26 7.92 -6.76
C THR A 194 -12.32 7.05 -5.51
N ASP A 195 -11.52 7.40 -4.50
CA ASP A 195 -11.51 6.74 -3.20
C ASP A 195 -12.33 7.55 -2.19
N ILE A 196 -13.09 6.87 -1.33
CA ILE A 196 -13.77 7.48 -0.18
C ILE A 196 -13.30 6.72 1.06
N GLU A 197 -12.62 7.44 1.94
CA GLU A 197 -11.83 6.83 3.02
C GLU A 197 -11.73 7.75 4.24
N SER A 198 -11.36 7.18 5.38
CA SER A 198 -11.07 7.98 6.57
C SER A 198 -9.86 8.89 6.36
N VAL A 199 -9.90 10.08 6.96
CA VAL A 199 -8.78 11.02 6.94
C VAL A 199 -7.56 10.53 7.73
N ASP A 200 -7.76 9.58 8.64
CA ASP A 200 -6.71 8.98 9.46
C ASP A 200 -5.88 7.94 8.70
N LEU A 201 -6.32 7.56 7.49
CA LEU A 201 -5.64 6.57 6.65
C LEU A 201 -4.62 7.22 5.73
N ASP A 202 -3.37 6.79 5.86
CA ASP A 202 -2.28 7.07 4.92
C ASP A 202 -1.10 6.10 5.16
N LYS A 203 -0.05 6.22 4.36
CA LYS A 203 1.11 5.32 4.40
C LYS A 203 1.93 5.43 5.71
N ASP A 204 1.85 6.54 6.45
CA ASP A 204 2.45 6.65 7.79
C ASP A 204 1.69 5.84 8.85
N HIS A 205 0.35 5.87 8.83
CA HIS A 205 -0.49 5.05 9.71
C HIS A 205 -0.29 3.56 9.43
N ALA A 206 -0.19 3.18 8.15
CA ALA A 206 0.15 1.83 7.75
C ALA A 206 1.57 1.41 8.21
N ALA A 207 2.56 2.30 8.09
CA ALA A 207 3.92 2.07 8.58
C ALA A 207 3.95 1.88 10.12
N LYS A 208 3.23 2.71 10.86
CA LYS A 208 3.07 2.59 12.32
C LYS A 208 2.54 1.22 12.71
N ARG A 209 1.53 0.73 11.99
CA ARG A 209 0.93 -0.58 12.24
C ARG A 209 1.91 -1.72 11.97
N ALA A 210 2.66 -1.65 10.86
CA ALA A 210 3.70 -2.63 10.56
C ALA A 210 4.80 -2.67 11.64
N LEU A 211 5.28 -1.51 12.10
CA LEU A 211 6.27 -1.45 13.17
C LEU A 211 5.78 -2.05 14.48
N ALA A 212 4.52 -1.78 14.86
CA ALA A 212 3.91 -2.37 16.04
C ALA A 212 3.88 -3.91 15.95
N PHE A 213 3.40 -4.45 14.83
CA PHE A 213 3.40 -5.89 14.58
C PHE A 213 4.82 -6.49 14.67
N PHE A 214 5.81 -5.87 14.04
CA PHE A 214 7.17 -6.38 14.09
C PHE A 214 7.75 -6.31 15.50
N ALA A 215 7.45 -5.28 16.29
CA ALA A 215 7.95 -5.13 17.65
C ALA A 215 7.44 -6.25 18.57
N GLU A 216 6.20 -6.70 18.37
CA GLU A 216 5.63 -7.86 19.08
C GLU A 216 6.38 -9.16 18.75
N GLY A 217 6.85 -9.31 17.50
CA GLY A 217 7.61 -10.46 17.02
C GLY A 217 9.09 -10.48 17.40
N GLY A 218 9.60 -9.46 18.09
CA GLY A 218 10.99 -9.37 18.56
C GLY A 218 11.67 -8.03 18.23
N PRO A 219 12.97 -7.90 18.54
CA PRO A 219 13.68 -6.63 18.36
C PRO A 219 13.60 -6.11 16.92
N LEU A 220 13.51 -4.78 16.80
CA LEU A 220 13.47 -4.09 15.52
C LEU A 220 14.88 -3.72 15.05
N PRO A 221 15.17 -3.81 13.74
CA PRO A 221 16.38 -3.26 13.16
C PRO A 221 16.45 -1.75 13.37
N ARG A 222 17.66 -1.22 13.43
CA ARG A 222 17.89 0.23 13.47
C ARG A 222 17.80 0.86 12.09
N VAL A 223 18.18 0.13 11.05
CA VAL A 223 18.18 0.58 9.65
C VAL A 223 16.89 0.15 8.97
N TRP A 224 16.18 1.12 8.39
CA TRP A 224 14.96 0.87 7.63
C TRP A 224 15.02 1.49 6.24
N ARG A 225 14.43 0.81 5.28
CA ARG A 225 14.23 1.36 3.94
C ARG A 225 12.76 1.27 3.58
N SER A 226 12.21 2.39 3.14
CA SER A 226 10.92 2.39 2.46
C SER A 226 11.16 2.42 0.95
N VAL A 227 10.32 1.78 0.15
CA VAL A 227 10.39 1.81 -1.31
C VAL A 227 9.00 2.15 -1.85
N GLY A 228 8.92 3.09 -2.79
CA GLY A 228 7.64 3.52 -3.36
C GLY A 228 7.79 4.27 -4.69
N ASP A 229 6.68 4.43 -5.39
CA ASP A 229 6.60 5.10 -6.70
C ASP A 229 5.80 6.42 -6.65
N SER A 230 5.19 6.73 -5.49
CA SER A 230 4.31 7.87 -5.31
C SER A 230 4.79 8.79 -4.19
N ARG A 231 4.28 10.03 -4.21
CA ARG A 231 4.51 11.00 -3.13
C ARG A 231 3.99 10.52 -1.77
N SER A 232 2.94 9.70 -1.75
CA SER A 232 2.37 9.16 -0.50
C SER A 232 3.33 8.19 0.19
N ASP A 233 4.18 7.49 -0.57
CA ASP A 233 5.10 6.49 -0.02
C ASP A 233 6.23 7.08 0.82
N TYR A 234 6.52 8.37 0.62
CA TYR A 234 7.43 9.13 1.49
C TYR A 234 6.95 9.14 2.94
N LEU A 235 5.64 9.07 3.19
CA LEU A 235 5.07 9.06 4.54
C LEU A 235 5.52 7.84 5.36
N MET A 236 5.85 6.72 4.71
CA MET A 236 6.48 5.58 5.40
C MET A 236 7.84 5.96 5.99
N ALA A 237 8.68 6.63 5.20
CA ALA A 237 10.00 7.10 5.65
C ALA A 237 9.89 8.26 6.64
N ASP A 238 8.94 9.18 6.44
CA ASP A 238 8.67 10.26 7.38
C ASP A 238 8.31 9.69 8.76
N HIS A 239 7.46 8.66 8.83
CA HIS A 239 7.12 7.96 10.07
C HIS A 239 8.34 7.31 10.73
N LEU A 240 9.12 6.55 9.96
CA LEU A 240 10.33 5.88 10.47
C LEU A 240 11.37 6.91 10.97
N HIS A 241 11.54 8.03 10.28
CA HIS A 241 12.49 9.06 10.65
C HIS A 241 12.06 9.76 11.94
N ALA A 242 10.77 10.12 12.05
CA ALA A 242 10.20 10.70 13.27
C ALA A 242 10.33 9.76 14.48
N ALA A 243 10.27 8.44 14.26
CA ALA A 243 10.49 7.42 15.28
C ALA A 243 11.98 7.18 15.63
N GLY A 244 12.92 7.84 14.95
CA GLY A 244 14.36 7.81 15.27
C GLY A 244 15.17 6.69 14.60
N TYR A 245 14.63 6.04 13.58
CA TYR A 245 15.37 5.02 12.81
C TYR A 245 16.38 5.64 11.82
N GLU A 246 17.34 4.83 11.36
CA GLU A 246 18.19 5.17 10.21
C GLU A 246 17.46 4.85 8.90
N VAL A 247 16.93 5.89 8.27
CA VAL A 247 16.00 5.77 7.14
C VAL A 247 16.63 6.23 5.84
N ALA A 248 16.25 5.58 4.75
CA ALA A 248 16.25 6.19 3.43
C ALA A 248 15.00 5.74 2.68
N HIS A 249 14.47 6.62 1.82
CA HIS A 249 13.39 6.28 0.90
C HIS A 249 13.98 5.95 -0.47
N VAL A 250 13.55 4.85 -1.08
CA VAL A 250 13.93 4.50 -2.46
C VAL A 250 12.76 4.90 -3.34
N ASP A 251 13.01 5.88 -4.20
CA ASP A 251 12.03 6.40 -5.14
C ASP A 251 12.22 5.70 -6.49
N VAL A 252 11.24 4.88 -6.88
CA VAL A 252 11.29 4.12 -8.15
C VAL A 252 10.63 4.88 -9.31
N ARG A 253 10.28 6.16 -9.10
CA ARG A 253 9.71 7.05 -10.13
C ARG A 253 10.26 8.49 -9.99
N PRO A 254 11.59 8.67 -10.04
CA PRO A 254 12.24 9.96 -9.79
C PRO A 254 11.87 11.07 -10.79
N ALA A 255 11.40 10.70 -11.99
CA ALA A 255 11.01 11.65 -13.04
C ALA A 255 9.81 12.54 -12.64
N ASP A 256 8.99 12.09 -11.68
CA ASP A 256 7.86 12.85 -11.15
C ASP A 256 8.29 13.94 -10.15
N GLY A 257 9.58 14.02 -9.83
CA GLY A 257 10.18 14.99 -8.93
C GLY A 257 10.39 14.45 -7.52
N ILE A 258 11.65 14.42 -7.11
CA ILE A 258 12.09 13.94 -5.79
C ILE A 258 11.75 14.98 -4.72
N LEU A 259 11.20 14.52 -3.59
CA LEU A 259 10.90 15.41 -2.47
C LEU A 259 12.14 15.66 -1.63
N GLU A 260 12.37 16.93 -1.30
CA GLU A 260 13.35 17.28 -0.27
C GLU A 260 12.87 16.76 1.10
N ARG A 261 13.77 16.03 1.78
CA ARG A 261 13.51 15.36 3.05
C ARG A 261 14.73 15.39 3.96
N PRO A 262 14.55 15.27 5.29
CA PRO A 262 15.64 15.24 6.27
C PRO A 262 16.41 13.90 6.30
N TYR A 263 16.07 12.96 5.40
CA TYR A 263 16.73 11.68 5.22
C TYR A 263 17.08 11.47 3.74
N PRO A 264 18.03 10.58 3.41
CA PRO A 264 18.39 10.30 2.02
C PRO A 264 17.22 9.75 1.20
N VAL A 265 17.10 10.25 -0.02
CA VAL A 265 16.30 9.62 -1.08
C VAL A 265 17.26 8.93 -2.05
N ILE A 266 17.03 7.64 -2.30
CA ILE A 266 17.84 6.78 -3.15
C ILE A 266 17.10 6.57 -4.47
N VAL A 267 17.85 6.60 -5.56
CA VAL A 267 17.37 6.28 -6.91
C VAL A 267 18.34 5.27 -7.51
N GLU A 268 17.83 4.23 -8.16
CA GLU A 268 18.62 3.14 -8.77
C GLU A 268 19.07 3.50 -10.19
N GLY A 269 19.86 4.57 -10.32
CA GLY A 269 20.35 5.06 -11.60
C GLY A 269 19.20 5.46 -12.54
N ASP A 270 19.17 4.86 -13.73
CA ASP A 270 18.12 5.08 -14.73
C ASP A 270 16.97 4.06 -14.63
N LEU A 271 17.03 3.10 -13.70
CA LEU A 271 15.99 2.10 -13.49
C LEU A 271 14.77 2.73 -12.82
N ILE A 272 13.59 2.20 -13.12
CA ILE A 272 12.32 2.63 -12.56
C ILE A 272 11.47 1.41 -12.17
N HIS A 273 10.43 1.66 -11.40
CA HIS A 273 9.37 0.71 -11.05
C HIS A 273 9.96 -0.60 -10.51
N ASP A 274 9.57 -1.75 -11.07
CA ASP A 274 9.92 -3.06 -10.54
C ASP A 274 11.37 -3.44 -10.88
N GLU A 275 11.94 -2.89 -11.95
CA GLU A 275 13.37 -3.03 -12.25
C GLU A 275 14.24 -2.34 -11.18
N ALA A 276 13.86 -1.13 -10.76
CA ALA A 276 14.52 -0.43 -9.65
C ALA A 276 14.32 -1.17 -8.33
N GLY A 277 13.09 -1.63 -8.04
CA GLY A 277 12.80 -2.45 -6.87
C GLY A 277 13.63 -3.73 -6.82
N ALA A 278 13.76 -4.43 -7.94
CA ALA A 278 14.60 -5.62 -8.07
C ALA A 278 16.09 -5.33 -7.83
N ALA A 279 16.64 -4.27 -8.45
CA ALA A 279 18.03 -3.87 -8.25
C ALA A 279 18.32 -3.55 -6.78
N PHE A 280 17.41 -2.81 -6.12
CA PHE A 280 17.51 -2.47 -4.71
C PHE A 280 17.47 -3.69 -3.78
N LEU A 281 16.54 -4.63 -4.01
CA LEU A 281 16.43 -5.86 -3.22
C LEU A 281 17.68 -6.73 -3.39
N GLY A 282 18.14 -6.92 -4.64
CA GLY A 282 19.36 -7.66 -4.95
C GLY A 282 20.61 -7.04 -4.32
N TYR A 283 20.72 -5.71 -4.30
CA TYR A 283 21.77 -5.00 -3.58
C TYR A 283 21.78 -5.36 -2.09
N TRP A 284 20.63 -5.41 -1.43
CA TRP A 284 20.57 -5.77 0.00
C TRP A 284 20.86 -7.25 0.24
N VAL A 285 20.41 -8.16 -0.62
CA VAL A 285 20.81 -9.58 -0.55
C VAL A 285 22.33 -9.71 -0.58
N GLN A 286 23.01 -9.01 -1.50
CA GLN A 286 24.47 -9.02 -1.60
C GLN A 286 25.15 -8.35 -0.40
N LYS A 287 24.66 -7.17 0.01
CA LYS A 287 25.21 -6.40 1.13
C LYS A 287 25.14 -7.14 2.46
N LEU A 288 24.10 -7.95 2.65
CA LEU A 288 23.94 -8.80 3.83
C LEU A 288 24.72 -10.12 3.73
N GLY A 289 25.40 -10.38 2.61
CA GLY A 289 26.15 -11.62 2.38
C GLY A 289 25.24 -12.85 2.22
N LEU A 290 24.01 -12.65 1.77
CA LEU A 290 22.99 -13.70 1.63
C LEU A 290 22.97 -14.34 0.23
N GLY A 291 23.69 -13.76 -0.73
CA GLY A 291 23.84 -14.33 -2.07
C GLY A 291 24.51 -15.70 -2.04
N VAL A 292 24.09 -16.60 -2.92
CA VAL A 292 24.68 -17.94 -3.04
C VAL A 292 26.18 -17.79 -3.29
N ALA A 293 27.01 -18.35 -2.39
CA ALA A 293 28.43 -18.54 -2.69
C ALA A 293 28.51 -19.37 -3.98
N ALA A 294 29.10 -18.81 -5.03
CA ALA A 294 29.39 -19.59 -6.23
C ALA A 294 30.09 -20.90 -5.80
N PRO A 295 29.64 -22.08 -6.26
CA PRO A 295 30.36 -23.30 -5.96
C PRO A 295 31.80 -23.13 -6.47
N ALA A 296 32.75 -23.39 -5.57
CA ALA A 296 34.18 -23.38 -5.88
C ALA A 296 34.55 -24.44 -6.92
#